data_AF-A0A834IH01-F1
#
_entry.id   AF-A0A834IH01-F1
#
_cell.length_a   1.000
_cell.length_b   1.000
_cell.length_c   1.000
_cell.angle_alpha   90.00
_cell.angle_beta   90.00
_cell.angle_gamma   90.00
#
_symmetry.space_group_name_H-M   'P 1'
#
loop_
_entity.id
_entity.type
_entity.pdbx_description
1 polymer ?
#
loop_
_entity_poly.entity_id
_entity_poly.type
_entity_poly.pdbx_seq_one_letter_code
_entity_poly.pdbx_strand_id
1 'polypeptide(L)'
;MVVAENLAPSELKKLRNKQRKAKRKAEQESAQAREAQVKRDQHHKSRQQGDVEADAPQLDELIPDKLARVEDPLEQAIKFLQPLQTLATDCVETHLMAFEVYYRKRKVLLMLQSIKRAHRINPTHPKLHGCLIRFLQVVKENKATFDPAVTEVITSETKSLLITKEAKALNTDFLERNKNSLKATLECARVMHLLDSNSQQEAVSLVTGIDNNYTDVDIETCTDILKSLRGGDFGTCPEETVEGFMLRCHARYPYALAFAPALDSYLRTDQAQTNHLCDHDFGTN
;
A
#
# COMPACT_ATOMS: atom_id res chain seq x y z
N MET A 1 46.59 34.08 65.33
CA MET A 1 47.74 34.55 66.13
C MET A 1 48.94 33.76 65.67
N VAL A 2 50.02 34.29 65.09
CA VAL A 2 50.63 35.63 64.97
C VAL A 2 51.47 35.49 63.67
N VAL A 3 51.41 36.33 62.64
CA VAL A 3 52.05 37.64 62.48
C VAL A 3 51.28 38.36 61.37
N ALA A 4 50.57 39.43 61.74
CA ALA A 4 49.93 40.35 60.81
C ALA A 4 50.20 41.77 61.31
N GLU A 5 51.47 42.15 61.36
CA GLU A 5 51.89 43.50 61.69
C GLU A 5 52.87 43.97 60.62
N ASN A 6 52.46 45.04 59.92
CA ASN A 6 53.13 45.77 58.82
C ASN A 6 52.87 45.35 57.36
N LEU A 7 51.60 45.37 56.91
CA LEU A 7 51.30 45.60 55.49
C LEU A 7 50.22 46.68 55.31
N ALA A 8 50.44 47.57 54.34
CA ALA A 8 49.57 48.72 54.03
C ALA A 8 48.11 48.28 53.73
N PRO A 9 47.10 49.11 54.04
CA PRO A 9 45.67 48.77 53.93
C PRO A 9 45.22 48.33 52.51
N SER A 10 46.01 48.65 51.48
CA SER A 10 45.79 48.21 50.09
C SER A 10 46.09 46.72 49.86
N GLU A 11 47.00 46.11 50.62
CA GLU A 11 47.41 44.70 50.46
C GLU A 11 46.47 43.73 51.21
N LEU A 12 45.94 44.14 52.37
CA LEU A 12 44.91 43.39 53.11
C LEU A 12 43.60 43.24 52.32
N LYS A 13 43.20 44.27 51.57
CA LYS A 13 42.01 44.23 50.69
C LYS A 13 42.24 43.34 49.47
N LYS A 14 43.44 43.35 48.90
CA LYS A 14 43.83 42.42 47.81
C LYS A 14 43.84 40.97 48.29
N LEU A 15 44.35 40.68 49.49
CA LEU A 15 44.40 39.32 50.04
C LEU A 15 43.00 38.75 50.29
N ARG A 16 42.09 39.53 50.88
CA ARG A 16 40.68 39.12 51.10
C ARG A 16 39.92 38.91 49.80
N ASN A 17 40.13 39.75 48.78
CA ASN A 17 39.51 39.57 47.47
C ASN A 17 40.08 38.34 46.73
N LYS A 18 41.38 38.05 46.88
CA LYS A 18 42.02 36.85 46.33
C LYS A 18 41.50 35.57 46.98
N GLN A 19 41.34 35.56 48.31
CA GLN A 19 40.76 34.42 49.04
C GLN A 19 39.27 34.20 48.72
N ARG A 20 38.46 35.27 48.61
CA ARG A 20 37.05 35.15 48.19
C ARG A 20 36.90 34.61 46.76
N LYS A 21 37.77 35.04 45.83
CA LYS A 21 37.76 34.55 44.45
C LYS A 21 38.19 33.07 44.35
N ALA A 22 39.19 32.68 45.14
CA ALA A 22 39.63 31.28 45.21
C ALA A 22 38.55 30.37 45.82
N LYS A 23 37.89 30.80 46.90
CA LYS A 23 36.81 30.03 47.54
C LYS A 23 35.60 29.86 46.63
N ARG A 24 35.18 30.92 45.94
CA ARG A 24 34.05 30.87 44.99
C ARG A 24 34.37 29.97 43.79
N LYS A 25 35.63 29.96 43.31
CA LYS A 25 36.05 29.07 42.22
C LYS A 25 36.06 27.59 42.67
N ALA A 26 36.56 27.29 43.86
CA ALA A 26 36.56 25.94 44.41
C ALA A 26 35.13 25.40 44.68
N GLU A 27 34.21 26.24 45.15
CA GLU A 27 32.81 25.86 45.34
C GLU A 27 32.10 25.59 43.99
N GLN A 28 32.40 26.37 42.95
CA GLN A 28 31.85 26.16 41.60
C GLN A 28 32.38 24.88 40.95
N GLU A 29 33.68 24.59 41.06
CA GLU A 29 34.28 23.35 40.53
C GLU A 29 33.75 22.11 41.29
N SER A 30 33.57 22.19 42.61
CA SER A 30 32.98 21.11 43.40
C SER A 30 31.50 20.86 43.06
N ALA A 31 30.73 21.92 42.84
CA ALA A 31 29.33 21.81 42.39
C ALA A 31 29.23 21.17 41.01
N GLN A 32 30.07 21.59 40.04
CA GLN A 32 30.10 21.01 38.69
C GLN A 32 30.55 19.54 38.69
N ALA A 33 31.52 19.17 39.54
CA ALA A 33 31.98 17.79 39.66
C ALA A 33 30.88 16.87 40.21
N ARG A 34 30.11 17.34 41.21
CA ARG A 34 28.97 16.59 41.75
C ARG A 34 27.84 16.44 40.73
N GLU A 35 27.55 17.50 39.98
CA GLU A 35 26.52 17.45 38.93
C GLU A 35 26.92 16.53 37.77
N ALA A 36 28.21 16.49 37.41
CA ALA A 36 28.75 15.56 36.42
C ALA A 36 28.73 14.10 36.92
N GLN A 37 28.99 13.84 38.20
CA GLN A 37 28.85 12.50 38.79
C GLN A 37 27.40 12.04 38.80
N VAL A 38 26.45 12.87 39.24
CA VAL A 38 25.02 12.53 39.21
C VAL A 38 24.54 12.23 37.79
N LYS A 39 24.99 13.00 36.78
CA LYS A 39 24.67 12.73 35.37
C LYS A 39 25.28 11.42 34.86
N ARG A 40 26.52 11.09 35.25
CA ARG A 40 27.15 9.81 34.91
C ARG A 40 26.44 8.63 35.58
N ASP A 41 26.08 8.76 36.85
CA ASP A 41 25.40 7.71 37.61
C ASP A 41 23.96 7.48 37.11
N GLN A 42 23.26 8.54 36.67
CA GLN A 42 21.97 8.42 35.99
C GLN A 42 22.10 7.73 34.63
N HIS A 43 23.11 8.09 33.82
CA HIS A 43 23.36 7.46 32.51
C HIS A 43 23.83 6.01 32.62
N HIS A 44 24.52 5.64 33.72
CA HIS A 44 24.94 4.25 33.95
C HIS A 44 23.79 3.38 34.46
N LYS A 45 22.88 3.94 35.27
CA LYS A 45 21.64 3.25 35.69
C LYS A 45 20.64 3.06 34.53
N SER A 46 20.50 4.05 33.63
CA SER A 46 19.62 3.91 32.46
C SER A 46 20.14 2.88 31.44
N ARG A 47 21.46 2.69 31.35
CA ARG A 47 22.06 1.64 30.50
C ARG A 47 21.93 0.24 31.11
N GLN A 48 22.08 0.06 32.42
CA GLN A 48 22.01 -1.28 33.02
C GLN A 48 20.59 -1.85 33.14
N GLN A 49 19.54 -1.01 33.12
CA GLN A 49 18.14 -1.49 33.06
C GLN A 49 17.59 -1.65 31.63
N GLY A 50 18.32 -1.20 30.61
CA GLY A 50 17.81 -1.16 29.22
C GLY A 50 18.36 -2.24 28.28
N ASP A 51 19.33 -3.07 28.69
CA ASP A 51 20.22 -3.74 27.70
C ASP A 51 19.96 -5.24 27.47
N VAL A 52 18.91 -5.84 28.03
CA VAL A 52 18.58 -7.26 27.73
C VAL A 52 17.12 -7.47 27.28
N GLU A 53 16.23 -6.51 27.54
CA GLU A 53 14.78 -6.67 27.22
C GLU A 53 14.20 -5.53 26.37
N ALA A 54 14.96 -4.46 26.10
CA ALA A 54 14.47 -3.31 25.31
C ALA A 54 14.81 -3.35 23.82
N ASP A 55 15.52 -4.39 23.35
CA ASP A 55 15.81 -4.61 21.93
C ASP A 55 14.86 -5.63 21.28
N ALA A 56 13.90 -6.16 22.05
CA ALA A 56 12.69 -6.70 21.45
C ALA A 56 11.88 -5.50 20.96
N PRO A 57 11.56 -5.40 19.65
CA PRO A 57 10.71 -4.33 19.16
C PRO A 57 9.44 -4.32 20.02
N GLN A 58 9.14 -3.16 20.62
CA GLN A 58 7.92 -2.97 21.39
C GLN A 58 6.79 -3.24 20.39
N LEU A 59 6.25 -4.46 20.43
CA LEU A 59 5.18 -4.89 19.57
C LEU A 59 3.98 -4.08 19.98
N ASP A 60 3.71 -3.00 19.23
CA ASP A 60 2.43 -2.30 19.31
C ASP A 60 1.34 -3.37 19.31
N GLU A 61 0.52 -3.39 20.36
CA GLU A 61 -0.53 -4.40 20.49
C GLU A 61 -1.36 -4.41 19.20
N LEU A 62 -1.44 -5.58 18.56
CA LEU A 62 -2.14 -5.80 17.29
C LEU A 62 -3.65 -5.76 17.51
N ILE A 63 -4.17 -4.57 17.82
CA ILE A 63 -5.59 -4.34 18.07
C ILE A 63 -6.28 -4.16 16.71
N PRO A 64 -7.21 -5.07 16.33
CA PRO A 64 -7.83 -5.04 15.01
C PRO A 64 -8.48 -3.69 14.67
N ASP A 65 -9.16 -3.07 15.63
CA ASP A 65 -9.82 -1.78 15.44
C ASP A 65 -8.84 -0.64 15.17
N LYS A 66 -7.66 -0.65 15.80
CA LYS A 66 -6.61 0.36 15.56
C LYS A 66 -5.98 0.16 14.18
N LEU A 67 -5.75 -1.09 13.78
CA LEU A 67 -5.19 -1.42 12.47
C LEU A 67 -6.15 -1.07 11.33
N ALA A 68 -7.46 -1.30 11.51
CA ALA A 68 -8.47 -1.00 10.52
C ALA A 68 -8.77 0.51 10.36
N ARG A 69 -8.48 1.33 11.38
CA ARG A 69 -8.81 2.77 11.43
C ARG A 69 -7.58 3.67 11.51
N VAL A 70 -6.53 3.32 10.78
CA VAL A 70 -5.32 4.14 10.72
C VAL A 70 -5.58 5.45 9.97
N GLU A 71 -4.89 6.53 10.35
CA GLU A 71 -5.10 7.86 9.76
C GLU A 71 -4.68 7.96 8.28
N ASP A 72 -3.51 7.41 7.92
CA ASP A 72 -3.04 7.35 6.53
C ASP A 72 -2.85 5.88 6.08
N PRO A 73 -3.91 5.24 5.55
CA PRO A 73 -3.85 3.84 5.12
C PRO A 73 -2.92 3.65 3.91
N LEU A 74 -2.75 4.67 3.06
CA LEU A 74 -1.86 4.57 1.90
C LEU A 74 -0.39 4.59 2.34
N GLU A 75 -0.05 5.33 3.39
CA GLU A 75 1.33 5.31 3.92
C GLU A 75 1.66 4.01 4.64
N GLN A 76 0.67 3.38 5.29
CA GLN A 76 0.87 2.01 5.77
C GLN A 76 1.06 1.04 4.61
N ALA A 77 0.27 1.15 3.54
CA ALA A 77 0.43 0.30 2.35
C ALA A 77 1.83 0.43 1.72
N ILE A 78 2.41 1.63 1.69
CA ILE A 78 3.78 1.83 1.17
C ILE A 78 4.83 1.06 2.00
N LYS A 79 4.67 0.97 3.32
CA LYS A 79 5.60 0.21 4.17
C LYS A 79 5.64 -1.27 3.80
N PHE A 80 4.50 -1.86 3.41
CA PHE A 80 4.45 -3.24 2.90
C PHE A 80 4.92 -3.35 1.45
N LEU A 81 4.70 -2.31 0.65
CA LEU A 81 5.11 -2.27 -0.75
C LEU A 81 6.63 -2.16 -0.93
N GLN A 82 7.33 -1.42 -0.07
CA GLN A 82 8.77 -1.17 -0.19
C GLN A 82 9.63 -2.45 -0.19
N PRO A 83 9.43 -3.42 0.73
CA PRO A 83 10.11 -4.71 0.67
C PRO A 83 9.86 -5.44 -0.64
N LEU A 84 8.60 -5.46 -1.13
CA LEU A 84 8.26 -6.12 -2.40
C LEU A 84 8.98 -5.45 -3.58
N GLN A 85 9.01 -4.12 -3.63
CA GLN A 85 9.72 -3.38 -4.67
C GLN A 85 11.23 -3.59 -4.67
N THR A 86 11.80 -4.08 -3.55
CA THR A 86 13.23 -4.35 -3.40
C THR A 86 13.55 -5.82 -3.69
N LEU A 87 12.72 -6.73 -3.19
CA LEU A 87 13.00 -8.16 -3.14
C LEU A 87 12.24 -8.98 -4.20
N ALA A 88 11.06 -8.50 -4.62
CA ALA A 88 10.17 -9.17 -5.58
C ALA A 88 10.05 -8.33 -6.87
N THR A 89 11.19 -7.88 -7.40
CA THR A 89 11.25 -6.96 -8.56
C THR A 89 10.81 -7.59 -9.88
N ASP A 90 10.82 -8.91 -9.97
CA ASP A 90 10.43 -9.75 -11.11
C ASP A 90 8.95 -10.16 -11.09
N CYS A 91 8.24 -9.90 -9.99
CA CYS A 91 6.80 -10.09 -9.88
C CYS A 91 6.04 -8.88 -10.44
N VAL A 92 5.18 -9.09 -11.43
CA VAL A 92 4.42 -8.00 -12.08
C VAL A 92 3.42 -7.37 -11.11
N GLU A 93 2.81 -8.17 -10.24
CA GLU A 93 1.83 -7.77 -9.24
C GLU A 93 2.40 -6.74 -8.27
N THR A 94 3.68 -6.86 -7.88
CA THR A 94 4.40 -5.86 -7.07
C THR A 94 4.27 -4.46 -7.66
N HIS A 95 4.49 -4.34 -8.97
CA HIS A 95 4.48 -3.04 -9.66
C HIS A 95 3.07 -2.58 -9.99
N LEU A 96 2.13 -3.49 -10.22
CA LEU A 96 0.72 -3.15 -10.38
C LEU A 96 0.12 -2.61 -9.07
N MET A 97 0.44 -3.22 -7.93
CA MET A 97 0.05 -2.71 -6.61
C MET A 97 0.71 -1.36 -6.32
N ALA A 98 1.98 -1.18 -6.70
CA ALA A 98 2.65 0.11 -6.60
C ALA A 98 1.90 1.20 -7.37
N PHE A 99 1.48 0.90 -8.61
CA PHE A 99 0.67 1.81 -9.39
C PHE A 99 -0.62 2.20 -8.66
N GLU A 100 -1.37 1.25 -8.10
CA GLU A 100 -2.64 1.53 -7.40
C GLU A 100 -2.47 2.46 -6.19
N VAL A 101 -1.41 2.27 -5.41
CA VAL A 101 -1.08 3.11 -4.25
C VAL A 101 -0.71 4.52 -4.71
N TYR A 102 0.21 4.64 -5.67
CA TYR A 102 0.66 5.95 -6.16
C TYR A 102 -0.39 6.69 -6.96
N TYR A 103 -1.29 5.98 -7.65
CA TYR A 103 -2.45 6.53 -8.32
C TYR A 103 -3.35 7.27 -7.33
N ARG A 104 -3.68 6.63 -6.19
CA ARG A 104 -4.49 7.23 -5.11
C ARG A 104 -3.76 8.37 -4.41
N LYS A 105 -2.43 8.28 -4.20
CA LYS A 105 -1.61 9.37 -3.65
C LYS A 105 -1.25 10.48 -4.66
N ARG A 106 -1.72 10.40 -5.90
CA ARG A 106 -1.44 11.39 -6.99
C ARG A 106 0.06 11.60 -7.26
N LYS A 107 0.89 10.56 -7.11
CA LYS A 107 2.34 10.62 -7.37
C LYS A 107 2.67 10.19 -8.82
N VAL A 108 2.47 11.10 -9.78
CA VAL A 108 2.53 10.80 -11.24
C VAL A 108 3.82 10.11 -11.70
N LEU A 109 5.00 10.56 -11.24
CA LEU A 109 6.27 9.94 -11.65
C LEU A 109 6.45 8.53 -11.08
N LEU A 110 5.89 8.24 -9.90
CA LEU A 110 5.93 6.91 -9.31
C LEU A 110 4.91 5.97 -9.99
N MET A 111 3.78 6.51 -10.47
CA MET A 111 2.87 5.76 -11.36
C MET A 111 3.61 5.33 -12.64
N LEU A 112 4.30 6.27 -13.30
CA LEU A 112 5.08 6.00 -14.52
C LEU A 112 6.19 4.98 -14.27
N GLN A 113 6.94 5.12 -13.16
CA GLN A 113 7.96 4.15 -12.78
C GLN A 113 7.37 2.75 -12.60
N SER A 114 6.22 2.65 -11.93
CA SER A 114 5.51 1.38 -11.71
C SER A 114 5.11 0.72 -13.03
N ILE A 115 4.53 1.49 -13.95
CA ILE A 115 4.19 1.03 -15.31
C ILE A 115 5.43 0.54 -16.06
N LYS A 116 6.53 1.31 -16.06
CA LYS A 116 7.78 0.91 -16.73
C LYS A 116 8.32 -0.42 -16.21
N ARG A 117 8.27 -0.62 -14.90
CA ARG A 117 8.75 -1.85 -14.26
C ARG A 117 7.85 -3.04 -14.61
N ALA A 118 6.52 -2.89 -14.52
CA ALA A 118 5.57 -3.91 -14.92
C ALA A 118 5.69 -4.27 -16.42
N HIS A 119 5.84 -3.26 -17.28
CA HIS A 119 5.96 -3.43 -18.73
C HIS A 119 7.20 -4.24 -19.13
N ARG A 120 8.31 -4.04 -18.42
CA ARG A 120 9.54 -4.82 -18.63
C ARG A 120 9.38 -6.31 -18.29
N ILE A 121 8.46 -6.66 -17.40
CA ILE A 121 8.20 -8.04 -16.98
C ILE A 121 7.18 -8.70 -17.90
N ASN A 122 6.02 -8.06 -18.05
CA ASN A 122 4.93 -8.58 -18.87
C ASN A 122 4.19 -7.41 -19.57
N PRO A 123 4.60 -7.06 -20.80
CA PRO A 123 4.02 -5.93 -21.53
C PRO A 123 2.56 -6.16 -21.98
N THR A 124 2.11 -7.42 -22.04
CA THR A 124 0.76 -7.79 -22.46
C THR A 124 -0.17 -8.11 -21.28
N HIS A 125 0.24 -7.80 -20.05
CA HIS A 125 -0.57 -8.09 -18.86
C HIS A 125 -1.88 -7.27 -18.86
N PRO A 126 -3.07 -7.89 -18.70
CA PRO A 126 -4.36 -7.18 -18.72
C PRO A 126 -4.40 -5.96 -17.79
N LYS A 127 -4.12 -6.14 -16.49
CA LYS A 127 -4.14 -5.02 -15.51
C LYS A 127 -3.13 -3.91 -15.85
N LEU A 128 -2.03 -4.21 -16.54
CA LEU A 128 -1.07 -3.17 -16.94
C LEU A 128 -1.68 -2.25 -17.97
N HIS A 129 -2.45 -2.80 -18.92
CA HIS A 129 -3.20 -2.01 -19.90
C HIS A 129 -4.18 -1.05 -19.23
N GLY A 130 -4.95 -1.53 -18.23
CA GLY A 130 -5.82 -0.66 -17.42
C GLY A 130 -5.05 0.43 -16.65
N CYS A 131 -3.88 0.12 -16.10
CA CYS A 131 -3.01 1.12 -15.45
C CYS A 131 -2.52 2.19 -16.43
N LEU A 132 -2.12 1.77 -17.63
CA LEU A 132 -1.61 2.64 -18.69
C LEU A 132 -2.64 3.66 -19.14
N ILE A 133 -3.89 3.24 -19.34
CA ILE A 133 -4.96 4.13 -19.79
C ILE A 133 -5.39 5.08 -18.66
N ARG A 134 -5.48 4.61 -17.41
CA ARG A 134 -5.73 5.49 -16.27
C ARG A 134 -4.61 6.52 -16.09
N PHE A 135 -3.36 6.14 -16.29
CA PHE A 135 -2.23 7.08 -16.28
C PHE A 135 -2.35 8.15 -17.37
N LEU A 136 -2.70 7.74 -18.59
CA LEU A 136 -2.94 8.64 -19.70
C LEU A 136 -4.03 9.69 -19.40
N GLN A 137 -5.13 9.27 -18.79
CA GLN A 137 -6.19 10.18 -18.35
C GLN A 137 -5.67 11.18 -17.30
N VAL A 138 -4.96 10.70 -16.28
CA VAL A 138 -4.35 11.57 -15.26
C VAL A 138 -3.42 12.60 -15.89
N VAL A 139 -2.56 12.18 -16.83
CA VAL A 139 -1.64 13.10 -17.52
C VAL A 139 -2.41 14.12 -18.36
N LYS A 140 -3.45 13.69 -19.08
CA LYS A 140 -4.29 14.59 -19.89
C LYS A 140 -4.99 15.64 -19.04
N GLU A 141 -5.58 15.23 -17.92
CA GLU A 141 -6.34 16.11 -17.02
C GLU A 141 -5.46 17.10 -16.26
N ASN A 142 -4.23 16.71 -15.92
CA ASN A 142 -3.34 17.48 -15.05
C ASN A 142 -2.17 18.13 -15.82
N LYS A 143 -2.16 18.08 -17.15
CA LYS A 143 -1.06 18.59 -17.96
C LYS A 143 -0.68 20.04 -17.64
N ALA A 144 -1.67 20.89 -17.34
CA ALA A 144 -1.46 22.29 -17.04
C ALA A 144 -0.93 22.57 -15.61
N THR A 145 -1.02 21.58 -14.70
CA THR A 145 -0.62 21.74 -13.29
C THR A 145 0.78 21.21 -13.00
N PHE A 146 1.35 20.46 -13.93
CA PHE A 146 2.68 19.88 -13.76
C PHE A 146 3.79 20.90 -13.95
N ASP A 147 4.84 20.76 -13.14
CA ASP A 147 6.10 21.45 -13.35
C ASP A 147 6.69 21.13 -14.74
N PRO A 148 7.37 22.08 -15.42
CA PRO A 148 7.98 21.84 -16.71
C PRO A 148 8.90 20.62 -16.76
N ALA A 149 9.72 20.38 -15.72
CA ALA A 149 10.63 19.24 -15.68
C ALA A 149 9.85 17.91 -15.56
N VAL A 150 8.77 17.88 -14.78
CA VAL A 150 7.88 16.71 -14.68
C VAL A 150 7.22 16.44 -16.04
N THR A 151 6.76 17.50 -16.71
CA THR A 151 6.14 17.41 -18.04
C THR A 151 7.11 16.87 -19.09
N GLU A 152 8.37 17.31 -19.06
CA GLU A 152 9.43 16.83 -19.94
C GLU A 152 9.69 15.34 -19.72
N VAL A 153 9.87 14.90 -18.47
CA VAL A 153 10.09 13.49 -18.13
C VAL A 153 8.92 12.63 -18.60
N ILE A 154 7.67 13.03 -18.29
CA ILE A 154 6.49 12.30 -18.74
C ILE A 154 6.48 12.23 -20.26
N THR A 155 6.67 13.34 -20.96
CA THR A 155 6.61 13.38 -22.43
C THR A 155 7.70 12.51 -23.07
N SER A 156 8.92 12.54 -22.55
CA SER A 156 10.04 11.76 -23.06
C SER A 156 9.83 10.26 -22.86
N GLU A 157 9.53 9.87 -21.63
CA GLU A 157 9.42 8.46 -21.24
C GLU A 157 8.17 7.80 -21.81
N THR A 158 7.07 8.56 -21.89
CA THR A 158 5.80 8.06 -22.39
C THR A 158 5.86 7.78 -23.90
N LYS A 159 6.70 8.48 -24.68
CA LYS A 159 6.90 8.15 -26.12
C LYS A 159 7.41 6.74 -26.35
N SER A 160 8.22 6.21 -25.43
CA SER A 160 8.79 4.86 -25.54
C SER A 160 7.80 3.76 -25.13
N LEU A 161 6.84 4.08 -24.26
CA LEU A 161 5.88 3.13 -23.69
C LEU A 161 4.52 3.18 -24.38
N LEU A 162 4.14 4.35 -24.89
CA LEU A 162 2.90 4.59 -25.59
C LEU A 162 3.14 4.71 -27.07
N ILE A 163 2.53 3.79 -27.80
CA ILE A 163 2.15 4.04 -29.18
C ILE A 163 1.35 5.34 -29.17
N THR A 164 1.65 6.28 -30.07
CA THR A 164 1.09 7.65 -30.20
C THR A 164 -0.43 7.73 -30.40
N LYS A 165 -1.16 6.65 -30.15
CA LYS A 165 -2.59 6.46 -30.33
C LYS A 165 -3.37 6.99 -29.12
N GLU A 166 -4.60 7.39 -29.40
CA GLU A 166 -5.56 7.76 -28.35
C GLU A 166 -5.98 6.56 -27.49
N ALA A 167 -6.39 6.82 -26.25
CA ALA A 167 -6.76 5.77 -25.29
C ALA A 167 -7.85 4.81 -25.79
N LYS A 168 -8.85 5.31 -26.53
CA LYS A 168 -9.90 4.47 -27.14
C LYS A 168 -9.30 3.50 -28.17
N ALA A 169 -8.48 4.00 -29.08
CA ALA A 169 -7.81 3.19 -30.09
C ALA A 169 -6.85 2.15 -29.47
N LEU A 170 -6.13 2.54 -28.41
CA LEU A 170 -5.30 1.60 -27.65
C LEU A 170 -6.13 0.47 -27.03
N ASN A 171 -7.31 0.79 -26.51
CA ASN A 171 -8.19 -0.21 -25.91
C ASN A 171 -8.74 -1.19 -26.95
N THR A 172 -9.19 -0.69 -28.11
CA THR A 172 -9.65 -1.52 -29.22
C THR A 172 -8.53 -2.43 -29.74
N ASP A 173 -7.33 -1.89 -29.95
CA ASP A 173 -6.18 -2.67 -30.40
C ASP A 173 -5.82 -3.79 -29.42
N PHE A 174 -5.87 -3.51 -28.11
CA PHE A 174 -5.56 -4.50 -27.08
C PHE A 174 -6.62 -5.60 -27.02
N LEU A 175 -7.91 -5.24 -27.15
CA LEU A 175 -9.00 -6.19 -27.19
C LEU A 175 -8.87 -7.14 -28.40
N GLU A 176 -8.61 -6.60 -29.60
CA GLU A 176 -8.45 -7.41 -30.81
C GLU A 176 -7.29 -8.42 -30.71
N ARG A 177 -6.16 -8.01 -30.11
CA ARG A 177 -5.00 -8.88 -29.91
C ARG A 177 -5.23 -9.97 -28.87
N ASN A 178 -6.16 -9.77 -27.94
CA ASN A 178 -6.41 -10.66 -26.80
C ASN A 178 -7.85 -11.17 -26.74
N LYS A 179 -8.55 -11.24 -27.88
CA LYS A 179 -9.98 -11.59 -27.98
C LYS A 179 -10.37 -12.95 -27.40
N ASN A 180 -9.39 -13.85 -27.20
CA ASN A 180 -9.57 -15.18 -26.61
C ASN A 180 -9.20 -15.22 -25.11
N SER A 181 -8.92 -14.08 -24.48
CA SER A 181 -8.65 -13.97 -23.04
C SER A 181 -9.77 -13.17 -22.35
N LEU A 182 -10.54 -13.84 -21.51
CA LEU A 182 -11.55 -13.23 -20.65
C LEU A 182 -10.91 -12.23 -19.68
N LYS A 183 -9.70 -12.52 -19.16
CA LYS A 183 -8.96 -11.59 -18.29
C LYS A 183 -8.62 -10.29 -19.00
N ALA A 184 -8.19 -10.36 -20.26
CA ALA A 184 -7.95 -9.19 -21.10
C ALA A 184 -9.26 -8.47 -21.43
N THR A 185 -10.30 -9.20 -21.81
CA THR A 185 -11.62 -8.60 -22.11
C THR A 185 -12.20 -7.87 -20.92
N LEU A 186 -12.10 -8.44 -19.71
CA LEU A 186 -12.55 -7.78 -18.48
C LEU A 186 -11.89 -6.42 -18.31
N GLU A 187 -10.58 -6.35 -18.46
CA GLU A 187 -9.88 -5.08 -18.28
C GLU A 187 -10.16 -4.09 -19.41
N CYS A 188 -10.30 -4.56 -20.65
CA CYS A 188 -10.75 -3.74 -21.76
C CYS A 188 -12.16 -3.19 -21.56
N ALA A 189 -13.08 -3.98 -21.03
CA ALA A 189 -14.45 -3.57 -20.76
C ALA A 189 -14.50 -2.49 -19.66
N ARG A 190 -13.73 -2.64 -18.58
CA ARG A 190 -13.63 -1.61 -17.53
C ARG A 190 -13.12 -0.30 -18.09
N VAL A 191 -12.06 -0.37 -18.88
CA VAL A 191 -11.49 0.79 -19.58
C VAL A 191 -12.47 1.40 -20.59
N MET A 192 -13.23 0.58 -21.30
CA MET A 192 -14.22 1.03 -22.27
C MET A 192 -15.24 1.94 -21.60
N HIS A 193 -15.82 1.49 -20.48
CA HIS A 193 -16.77 2.27 -19.70
C HIS A 193 -16.13 3.53 -19.07
N LEU A 194 -14.90 3.42 -18.57
CA LEU A 194 -14.13 4.53 -18.03
C LEU A 194 -13.88 5.64 -19.07
N LEU A 195 -13.65 5.28 -20.33
CA LEU A 195 -13.42 6.23 -21.42
C LEU A 195 -14.71 6.79 -22.02
N ASP A 196 -15.82 6.05 -21.91
CA ASP A 196 -17.12 6.41 -22.46
C ASP A 196 -18.25 5.75 -21.68
N SER A 197 -18.97 6.52 -20.86
CA SER A 197 -20.04 5.97 -20.03
C SER A 197 -21.19 5.36 -20.86
N ASN A 198 -21.36 5.77 -22.13
CA ASN A 198 -22.40 5.22 -23.01
C ASN A 198 -22.09 3.80 -23.51
N SER A 199 -20.84 3.33 -23.33
CA SER A 199 -20.41 1.99 -23.73
C SER A 199 -20.76 0.89 -22.72
N GLN A 200 -21.49 1.22 -21.64
CA GLN A 200 -21.80 0.27 -20.56
C GLN A 200 -22.40 -1.05 -21.08
N GLN A 201 -23.41 -0.97 -21.95
CA GLN A 201 -24.10 -2.16 -22.44
C GLN A 201 -23.16 -3.08 -23.22
N GLU A 202 -22.29 -2.51 -24.06
CA GLU A 202 -21.28 -3.24 -24.82
C GLU A 202 -20.24 -3.89 -23.89
N ALA A 203 -19.69 -3.11 -22.96
CA ALA A 203 -18.70 -3.57 -21.98
C ALA A 203 -19.23 -4.75 -21.14
N VAL A 204 -20.45 -4.63 -20.62
CA VAL A 204 -21.12 -5.67 -19.83
C VAL A 204 -21.42 -6.92 -20.67
N SER A 205 -21.86 -6.74 -21.92
CA SER A 205 -22.12 -7.88 -22.82
C SER A 205 -20.85 -8.69 -23.10
N LEU A 206 -19.71 -8.02 -23.32
CA LEU A 206 -18.42 -8.66 -23.60
C LEU A 206 -17.94 -9.59 -22.46
N VAL A 207 -18.09 -9.15 -21.20
CA VAL A 207 -17.59 -9.89 -20.03
C VAL A 207 -18.58 -10.93 -19.52
N THR A 208 -19.88 -10.74 -19.77
CA THR A 208 -20.92 -11.67 -19.32
C THR A 208 -21.16 -12.83 -20.30
N GLY A 209 -20.67 -12.70 -21.55
CA GLY A 209 -20.65 -13.74 -22.58
C GLY A 209 -19.50 -14.74 -22.41
N ILE A 210 -19.44 -15.43 -21.28
CA ILE A 210 -18.35 -16.37 -20.94
C ILE A 210 -18.33 -17.65 -21.80
N ASP A 211 -19.39 -17.90 -22.56
CA ASP A 211 -19.50 -19.03 -23.49
C ASP A 211 -18.84 -18.74 -24.85
N ASN A 212 -18.28 -17.55 -25.03
CA ASN A 212 -17.46 -17.21 -26.19
C ASN A 212 -16.16 -18.03 -26.21
N ASN A 213 -15.37 -17.88 -27.29
CA ASN A 213 -14.09 -18.58 -27.51
C ASN A 213 -12.94 -18.11 -26.58
N TYR A 214 -13.21 -18.00 -25.28
CA TYR A 214 -12.23 -17.68 -24.25
C TYR A 214 -11.49 -18.94 -23.80
N THR A 215 -10.19 -18.79 -23.59
CA THR A 215 -9.27 -19.89 -23.21
C THR A 215 -9.00 -19.95 -21.71
N ASP A 216 -9.29 -18.88 -20.98
CA ASP A 216 -8.92 -18.61 -19.59
C ASP A 216 -10.13 -18.24 -18.72
N VAL A 217 -11.29 -18.82 -19.00
CA VAL A 217 -12.47 -18.68 -18.15
C VAL A 217 -12.24 -19.49 -16.88
N ASP A 218 -11.77 -18.87 -15.81
CA ASP A 218 -11.55 -19.49 -14.50
C ASP A 218 -12.45 -18.86 -13.41
N ILE A 219 -12.53 -19.53 -12.26
CA ILE A 219 -13.37 -19.09 -11.12
C ILE A 219 -12.97 -17.70 -10.63
N GLU A 220 -11.67 -17.39 -10.61
CA GLU A 220 -11.14 -16.10 -10.16
C GLU A 220 -11.64 -14.97 -11.07
N THR A 221 -11.52 -15.14 -12.38
CA THR A 221 -11.96 -14.14 -13.37
C THR A 221 -13.48 -13.96 -13.34
N CYS A 222 -14.23 -15.06 -13.26
CA CYS A 222 -15.69 -14.99 -13.09
C CYS A 222 -16.09 -14.27 -11.80
N THR A 223 -15.37 -14.50 -10.71
CA THR A 223 -15.60 -13.82 -9.43
C THR A 223 -15.28 -12.33 -9.54
N ASP A 224 -14.20 -11.97 -10.23
CA ASP A 224 -13.82 -10.58 -10.44
C ASP A 224 -14.80 -9.84 -11.37
N ILE A 225 -15.37 -10.50 -12.38
CA ILE A 225 -16.46 -9.94 -13.19
C ILE A 225 -17.68 -9.67 -12.30
N LEU A 226 -18.07 -10.62 -11.44
CA LEU A 226 -19.20 -10.45 -10.54
C LEU A 226 -18.98 -9.28 -9.57
N LYS A 227 -17.76 -9.13 -9.03
CA LYS A 227 -17.38 -7.97 -8.21
C LYS A 227 -17.46 -6.68 -9.01
N SER A 228 -17.02 -6.65 -10.27
CA SER A 228 -17.10 -5.44 -11.11
C SER A 228 -18.52 -5.03 -11.45
N LEU A 229 -19.41 -5.99 -11.73
CA LEU A 229 -20.83 -5.74 -11.99
C LEU A 229 -21.52 -5.13 -10.76
N ARG A 230 -21.15 -5.56 -9.54
CA ARG A 230 -21.71 -5.06 -8.27
C ARG A 230 -21.00 -3.83 -7.73
N GLY A 231 -19.71 -3.68 -8.02
CA GLY A 231 -18.82 -2.68 -7.43
C GLY A 231 -18.82 -1.34 -8.16
N GLY A 232 -19.55 -1.22 -9.27
CA GLY A 232 -19.70 0.02 -10.03
C GLY A 232 -18.61 0.28 -11.07
N ASP A 233 -17.75 -0.70 -11.37
CA ASP A 233 -16.74 -0.58 -12.44
C ASP A 233 -17.37 -0.33 -13.82
N PHE A 234 -18.61 -0.77 -13.99
CA PHE A 234 -19.43 -0.54 -15.18
C PHE A 234 -20.60 0.42 -14.89
N GLY A 235 -20.58 1.19 -13.80
CA GLY A 235 -21.76 1.91 -13.30
C GLY A 235 -22.83 0.96 -12.74
N THR A 236 -24.08 1.43 -12.63
CA THR A 236 -25.19 0.61 -12.11
C THR A 236 -25.60 -0.42 -13.15
N CYS A 237 -25.34 -1.70 -12.88
CA CYS A 237 -25.82 -2.80 -13.71
C CYS A 237 -27.20 -3.30 -13.25
N PRO A 238 -28.12 -3.65 -14.16
CA PRO A 238 -29.39 -4.28 -13.80
C PRO A 238 -29.17 -5.60 -13.05
N GLU A 239 -29.94 -5.85 -11.98
CA GLU A 239 -29.81 -7.08 -11.19
C GLU A 239 -30.06 -8.33 -12.05
N GLU A 240 -30.97 -8.26 -13.02
CA GLU A 240 -31.22 -9.33 -14.00
C GLU A 240 -29.95 -9.76 -14.76
N THR A 241 -29.08 -8.80 -15.10
CA THR A 241 -27.79 -9.08 -15.75
C THR A 241 -26.84 -9.78 -14.78
N VAL A 242 -26.80 -9.35 -13.53
CA VAL A 242 -25.95 -9.91 -12.48
C VAL A 242 -26.37 -11.35 -12.17
N GLU A 243 -27.67 -11.57 -11.95
CA GLU A 243 -28.26 -12.90 -11.73
C GLU A 243 -28.04 -13.81 -12.93
N GLY A 244 -28.30 -13.32 -14.15
CA GLY A 244 -28.07 -14.08 -15.38
C GLY A 244 -26.61 -14.51 -15.54
N PHE A 245 -25.66 -13.63 -15.19
CA PHE A 245 -24.24 -13.96 -15.19
C PHE A 245 -23.88 -14.98 -14.10
N MET A 246 -24.41 -14.82 -12.88
CA MET A 246 -24.22 -15.78 -11.79
C MET A 246 -24.72 -17.17 -12.17
N LEU A 247 -25.90 -17.29 -12.77
CA LEU A 247 -26.46 -18.57 -13.20
C LEU A 247 -25.56 -19.26 -14.24
N ARG A 248 -25.02 -18.51 -15.21
CA ARG A 248 -24.04 -19.04 -16.18
C ARG A 248 -22.77 -19.52 -15.48
N CYS A 249 -22.23 -18.75 -14.54
CA CYS A 249 -21.06 -19.15 -13.78
C CYS A 249 -21.33 -20.38 -12.91
N HIS A 250 -22.52 -20.51 -12.31
CA HIS A 250 -22.92 -21.67 -11.53
C HIS A 250 -23.05 -22.93 -12.37
N ALA A 251 -23.62 -22.83 -13.58
CA ALA A 251 -23.69 -23.95 -14.51
C ALA A 251 -22.29 -24.48 -14.88
N ARG A 252 -21.31 -23.58 -15.02
CA ARG A 252 -19.91 -23.94 -15.29
C ARG A 252 -19.16 -24.43 -14.04
N TYR A 253 -19.47 -23.85 -12.88
CA TYR A 253 -18.81 -24.11 -11.60
C TYR A 253 -19.84 -24.40 -10.48
N PRO A 254 -20.47 -25.59 -10.47
CA PRO A 254 -21.59 -25.91 -9.55
C PRO A 254 -21.21 -25.94 -8.06
N TYR A 255 -19.91 -26.02 -7.75
CA TYR A 255 -19.39 -26.07 -6.39
C TYR A 255 -18.86 -24.73 -5.89
N ALA A 256 -18.76 -23.71 -6.75
CA ALA A 256 -18.27 -22.39 -6.36
C ALA A 256 -19.38 -21.62 -5.61
N LEU A 257 -19.20 -21.41 -4.31
CA LEU A 257 -20.15 -20.68 -3.45
C LEU A 257 -20.41 -19.25 -3.93
N ALA A 258 -19.44 -18.62 -4.60
CA ALA A 258 -19.58 -17.28 -5.16
C ALA A 258 -20.72 -17.16 -6.20
N PHE A 259 -21.12 -18.28 -6.82
CA PHE A 259 -22.16 -18.34 -7.84
C PHE A 259 -23.39 -19.15 -7.40
N ALA A 260 -23.41 -19.65 -6.16
CA ALA A 260 -24.51 -20.46 -5.67
C ALA A 260 -25.83 -19.67 -5.67
N PRO A 261 -26.95 -20.28 -6.14
CA PRO A 261 -28.28 -19.72 -5.96
C PRO A 261 -28.57 -19.49 -4.48
N ALA A 262 -29.41 -18.51 -4.16
CA ALA A 262 -29.70 -18.11 -2.78
C ALA A 262 -30.21 -19.25 -1.87
N LEU A 263 -30.80 -20.33 -2.40
CA LEU A 263 -31.20 -21.50 -1.61
C LEU A 263 -30.06 -22.49 -1.33
N ASP A 264 -29.06 -22.56 -2.21
CA ASP A 264 -27.98 -23.55 -2.15
C ASP A 264 -26.85 -23.12 -1.19
N SER A 265 -26.72 -21.81 -0.97
CA SER A 265 -25.75 -21.24 -0.01
C SER A 265 -26.08 -21.60 1.43
N TYR A 266 -27.36 -21.55 1.85
CA TYR A 266 -27.79 -21.86 3.22
C TYR A 266 -27.60 -23.33 3.59
N LEU A 267 -27.93 -24.26 2.68
CA LEU A 267 -27.83 -25.70 2.93
C LEU A 267 -26.37 -26.17 3.05
N ARG A 268 -25.44 -25.52 2.34
CA ARG A 268 -24.02 -25.86 2.38
C ARG A 268 -23.27 -25.22 3.53
N THR A 269 -23.66 -24.04 4.01
CA THR A 269 -23.10 -23.48 5.25
C THR A 269 -23.39 -24.36 6.46
N ASP A 270 -24.56 -25.00 6.50
CA ASP A 270 -24.91 -25.95 7.57
C ASP A 270 -24.04 -27.22 7.50
N GLN A 271 -23.81 -27.78 6.30
CA GLN A 271 -22.98 -28.98 6.12
C GLN A 271 -21.49 -28.75 6.40
N ALA A 272 -20.98 -27.53 6.18
CA ALA A 272 -19.60 -27.19 6.52
C ALA A 272 -19.37 -27.07 8.04
N GLN A 273 -20.40 -26.68 8.80
CA GLN A 273 -20.34 -26.63 10.26
C GLN A 273 -20.44 -28.02 10.90
N THR A 274 -21.18 -28.94 10.31
CA THR A 274 -21.33 -30.31 10.86
C THR A 274 -20.09 -31.19 10.68
N ASN A 275 -19.24 -30.90 9.69
CA ASN A 275 -17.99 -31.64 9.45
C ASN A 275 -16.86 -31.31 10.44
N HIS A 276 -17.02 -30.32 11.32
CA HIS A 276 -16.00 -29.95 12.32
C HIS A 276 -16.20 -30.60 13.71
N LEU A 277 -17.20 -31.46 13.87
CA LEU A 277 -17.54 -32.14 15.13
C LEU A 277 -17.44 -33.67 15.00
N CYS A 278 -16.30 -34.19 14.57
CA CYS A 278 -15.95 -35.61 14.69
C CYS A 278 -14.44 -35.74 14.85
N ASP A 279 -13.95 -35.62 16.08
CA ASP A 279 -12.89 -36.46 16.66
C ASP A 279 -12.43 -35.87 18.00
N HIS A 280 -12.95 -36.44 19.10
CA HIS A 280 -12.16 -36.86 20.27
C HIS A 280 -13.10 -37.40 21.35
N ASP A 281 -13.38 -38.70 21.30
CA ASP A 281 -13.70 -39.48 22.49
C ASP A 281 -12.91 -40.80 22.42
N PHE A 282 -11.65 -40.74 22.84
CA PHE A 282 -10.89 -41.91 23.25
C PHE A 282 -10.75 -41.89 24.77
N GLY A 283 -11.61 -42.68 25.41
CA GLY A 283 -11.27 -43.57 26.51
C GLY A 283 -10.76 -43.01 27.84
N THR A 284 -11.58 -43.16 28.89
CA THR A 284 -11.08 -43.61 30.20
C THR A 284 -12.06 -44.61 30.81
N ASN A 285 -11.67 -45.90 30.80
CA ASN A 285 -11.78 -46.79 31.95
C ASN A 285 -10.75 -47.92 31.82
#